data_AF-A0A3P6CKS3-F1
#
_entry.id   AF-A0A3P6CKS3-F1
#
_cell.length_a   1.000
_cell.length_b   1.000
_cell.length_c   1.000
_cell.angle_alpha   90.00
_cell.angle_beta   90.00
_cell.angle_gamma   90.00
#
_symmetry.space_group_name_H-M   'P 1'
#
loop_
_entity.id
_entity.type
_entity.pdbx_description
1 polymer ?
#
loop_
_entity_poly.entity_id
_entity_poly.type
_entity_poly.pdbx_seq_one_letter_code
_entity_poly.pdbx_strand_id
1 'polypeptide(L)'
;MVMAMDRIAFTSSPSAYQRSYHPHGYRSSRVFMSSTIRPASTEVTNGRKPYLPPREVQLQVKYSMPPQKLEIFKSLEGWANDNLLPYLKPVEKSWQPTDFLPEPESEGFYDQVKELRERCKELSDDYFVVLIGDMITEEALPTYQTMINTLDGVRDETGASPTPWAVWTRAWTAEENRHGDLLNKYLYLSGRVDMRQIEKTIQYLIGSGMDPKTENNPYLGFIYTSFQERATFISHGNTAGLAKKLGDSKLAQICGTIAADEKRHETAYTKIVEKLFEIDPDTTVVGFADMMKKKIAMPAHLMYDGCDDNLFEHFSSVAQRLGVYTARDYADILEFLVRRWNVENLVGLSGDGHKAQDYLCKLPARIRKLEERAQGRNKDAARNIPFSWIFGREIRA
;
A
#
# COMPACT_ATOMS: atom_id res chain seq x y z
N MET A 1 -54.31 -5.27 30.28
CA MET A 1 -55.20 -4.28 29.64
C MET A 1 -54.81 -4.24 28.16
N VAL A 2 -55.29 -5.23 27.37
CA VAL A 2 -56.42 -5.11 26.41
C VAL A 2 -55.93 -4.31 25.17
N MET A 3 -55.79 -4.81 23.93
CA MET A 3 -56.41 -5.90 23.15
C MET A 3 -55.50 -6.22 21.92
N ALA A 4 -55.24 -7.49 21.56
CA ALA A 4 -55.93 -8.37 20.59
C ALA A 4 -55.72 -7.96 19.11
N MET A 5 -54.99 -8.71 18.26
CA MET A 5 -55.30 -10.00 17.58
C MET A 5 -56.41 -9.93 16.52
N ASP A 6 -56.06 -10.29 15.28
CA ASP A 6 -56.76 -11.18 14.32
C ASP A 6 -56.16 -10.94 12.90
N ARG A 7 -55.99 -11.85 11.92
CA ARG A 7 -56.21 -13.29 11.66
C ARG A 7 -55.50 -13.60 10.31
N ILE A 8 -54.74 -14.71 10.14
CA ILE A 8 -55.11 -16.03 9.53
C ILE A 8 -55.61 -15.89 8.06
N ALA A 9 -55.22 -16.65 7.01
CA ALA A 9 -54.26 -17.73 6.71
C ALA A 9 -54.41 -18.16 5.21
N PHE A 10 -53.33 -18.71 4.60
CA PHE A 10 -53.19 -19.88 3.66
C PHE A 10 -54.21 -20.15 2.49
N THR A 11 -53.91 -20.76 1.32
CA THR A 11 -52.96 -21.81 0.86
C THR A 11 -52.99 -22.00 -0.69
N SER A 12 -51.86 -22.47 -1.27
CA SER A 12 -51.63 -23.43 -2.42
C SER A 12 -52.36 -23.31 -3.79
N SER A 13 -51.71 -23.13 -4.96
CA SER A 13 -50.83 -24.04 -5.80
C SER A 13 -51.59 -25.18 -6.56
N PRO A 14 -51.00 -25.92 -7.55
CA PRO A 14 -50.56 -25.57 -8.92
C PRO A 14 -50.97 -26.63 -9.99
N SER A 15 -50.68 -26.47 -11.31
CA SER A 15 -50.60 -27.53 -12.38
C SER A 15 -50.73 -26.90 -13.79
N ALA A 16 -50.15 -27.34 -14.92
CA ALA A 16 -49.12 -28.31 -15.30
C ALA A 16 -48.81 -28.18 -16.83
N TYR A 17 -47.65 -28.72 -17.21
CA TYR A 17 -47.02 -29.02 -18.51
C TYR A 17 -47.85 -29.23 -19.80
N GLN A 18 -47.24 -28.87 -20.94
CA GLN A 18 -47.09 -29.79 -22.11
C GLN A 18 -45.91 -29.42 -23.04
N ARG A 19 -45.26 -30.46 -23.58
CA ARG A 19 -44.13 -30.48 -24.55
C ARG A 19 -44.63 -30.75 -25.96
N SER A 20 -43.93 -30.27 -26.99
CA SER A 20 -43.82 -30.94 -28.31
C SER A 20 -42.55 -30.53 -29.09
N TYR A 21 -42.11 -31.42 -29.99
CA TYR A 21 -40.77 -31.54 -30.63
C TYR A 21 -40.61 -30.80 -31.99
N HIS A 22 -39.33 -30.53 -32.33
CA HIS A 22 -38.57 -30.05 -33.55
C HIS A 22 -39.06 -30.42 -35.00
N PRO A 23 -38.47 -29.92 -36.15
CA PRO A 23 -37.07 -29.46 -36.40
C PRO A 23 -36.75 -28.34 -37.46
N HIS A 24 -35.44 -28.02 -37.55
CA HIS A 24 -34.61 -27.46 -38.65
C HIS A 24 -34.54 -25.94 -38.94
N GLY A 25 -33.29 -25.44 -38.99
CA GLY A 25 -32.91 -24.18 -39.65
C GLY A 25 -31.54 -23.65 -39.24
N TYR A 26 -30.50 -23.93 -40.03
CA TYR A 26 -29.20 -23.26 -39.98
C TYR A 26 -29.34 -21.74 -40.12
N ARG A 27 -28.67 -20.93 -39.27
CA ARG A 27 -27.94 -19.72 -39.69
C ARG A 27 -27.13 -19.09 -38.54
N SER A 28 -25.88 -18.82 -38.87
CA SER A 28 -24.91 -18.01 -38.11
C SER A 28 -25.38 -16.56 -38.02
N SER A 29 -25.33 -15.97 -36.82
CA SER A 29 -25.47 -14.52 -36.61
C SER A 29 -24.44 -14.05 -35.60
N ARG A 30 -23.40 -13.34 -36.09
CA ARG A 30 -22.52 -12.50 -35.28
C ARG A 30 -23.36 -11.39 -34.64
N VAL A 31 -23.29 -11.25 -33.32
CA VAL A 31 -23.88 -10.10 -32.61
C VAL A 31 -22.75 -9.17 -32.20
N PHE A 32 -22.71 -7.99 -32.84
CA PHE A 32 -22.01 -6.82 -32.34
C PHE A 32 -22.88 -6.18 -31.26
N MET A 33 -22.35 -5.97 -30.05
CA MET A 33 -22.99 -5.06 -29.08
C MET A 33 -22.35 -3.68 -29.18
N SER A 34 -23.23 -2.74 -29.55
CA SER A 34 -23.00 -1.31 -29.72
C SER A 34 -22.71 -0.62 -28.39
N SER A 35 -21.65 0.16 -28.35
CA SER A 35 -21.35 1.14 -27.30
C SER A 35 -22.23 2.38 -27.52
N THR A 36 -23.21 2.61 -26.65
CA THR A 36 -24.00 3.84 -26.63
C THR A 36 -23.25 4.94 -25.88
N ILE A 37 -22.43 5.69 -26.62
CA ILE A 37 -21.96 7.01 -26.21
C ILE A 37 -23.17 7.96 -26.30
N ARG A 38 -23.66 8.45 -25.16
CA ARG A 38 -24.64 9.54 -25.14
C ARG A 38 -23.93 10.86 -25.49
N PRO A 39 -24.53 11.73 -26.32
CA PRO A 39 -23.97 13.05 -26.58
C PRO A 39 -24.15 13.93 -25.35
N ALA A 40 -23.10 14.63 -24.95
CA ALA A 40 -23.13 15.59 -23.86
C ALA A 40 -24.02 16.78 -24.24
N SER A 41 -25.18 16.90 -23.57
CA SER A 41 -25.95 18.13 -23.55
C SER A 41 -25.25 19.14 -22.65
N THR A 42 -24.78 20.24 -23.23
CA THR A 42 -24.29 21.42 -22.49
C THR A 42 -25.47 22.14 -21.85
N GLU A 43 -25.89 21.66 -20.68
CA GLU A 43 -26.59 22.51 -19.71
C GLU A 43 -25.53 23.27 -18.90
N VAL A 44 -25.51 24.59 -19.08
CA VAL A 44 -24.73 25.50 -18.26
C VAL A 44 -25.42 25.62 -16.92
N THR A 45 -25.15 24.67 -16.01
CA THR A 45 -25.50 24.84 -14.60
C THR A 45 -24.45 25.73 -13.96
N ASN A 46 -24.88 26.89 -13.44
CA ASN A 46 -24.16 27.72 -12.48
C ASN A 46 -24.03 26.98 -11.12
N GLY A 47 -23.44 25.79 -11.14
CA GLY A 47 -23.39 24.86 -10.02
C GLY A 47 -21.95 24.49 -9.72
N ARG A 48 -21.51 24.70 -8.48
CA ARG A 48 -20.29 24.08 -7.96
C ARG A 48 -20.42 22.57 -8.23
N LYS A 49 -19.59 22.03 -9.12
CA LYS A 49 -19.53 20.57 -9.31
C LYS A 49 -19.23 19.95 -7.93
N PRO A 50 -19.96 18.89 -7.51
CA PRO A 50 -19.58 18.18 -6.30
C PRO A 50 -18.13 17.71 -6.43
N TYR A 51 -17.35 17.83 -5.36
CA TYR A 51 -15.99 17.31 -5.34
C TYR A 51 -16.04 15.81 -5.57
N LEU A 52 -15.32 15.34 -6.59
CA LEU A 52 -15.13 13.92 -6.89
C LEU A 52 -13.65 13.60 -6.72
N PRO A 53 -13.30 12.47 -6.10
CA PRO A 53 -11.92 12.00 -6.07
C PRO A 53 -11.36 11.93 -7.49
N PRO A 54 -10.12 12.38 -7.73
CA PRO A 54 -9.52 12.32 -9.07
C PRO A 54 -9.43 10.90 -9.63
N ARG A 55 -9.29 9.90 -8.75
CA ARG A 55 -9.29 8.47 -9.08
C ARG A 55 -10.19 7.71 -8.14
N GLU A 56 -10.99 6.80 -8.69
CA GLU A 56 -11.90 5.95 -7.93
C GLU A 56 -11.56 4.47 -8.12
N VAL A 57 -11.75 3.71 -7.06
CA VAL A 57 -11.66 2.26 -7.03
C VAL A 57 -13.06 1.67 -7.20
N GLN A 58 -13.25 0.78 -8.18
CA GLN A 58 -14.55 0.16 -8.46
C GLN A 58 -14.71 -1.15 -7.69
N LEU A 59 -15.86 -1.31 -7.01
CA LEU A 59 -16.32 -2.52 -6.28
C LEU A 59 -15.39 -2.96 -5.15
N GLN A 60 -15.75 -2.60 -3.90
CA GLN A 60 -15.05 -3.02 -2.70
C GLN A 60 -15.79 -4.15 -1.98
N VAL A 61 -15.11 -5.27 -1.78
CA VAL A 61 -15.53 -6.28 -0.80
C VAL A 61 -15.17 -5.75 0.59
N LYS A 62 -16.10 -5.87 1.54
CA LYS A 62 -15.96 -5.37 2.91
C LYS A 62 -16.35 -6.46 3.89
N TYR A 63 -15.73 -6.44 5.07
CA TYR A 63 -16.03 -7.34 6.19
C TYR A 63 -15.99 -8.82 5.80
N SER A 64 -14.88 -9.26 5.18
CA SER A 64 -14.73 -10.66 4.75
C SER A 64 -14.36 -11.62 5.88
N MET A 65 -13.92 -11.10 7.02
CA MET A 65 -13.62 -11.91 8.20
C MET A 65 -14.92 -12.38 8.88
N PRO A 66 -15.07 -13.68 9.17
CA PRO A 66 -16.20 -14.17 9.97
C PRO A 66 -16.27 -13.47 11.34
N PRO A 67 -17.44 -12.97 11.80
CA PRO A 67 -17.54 -12.20 13.05
C PRO A 67 -17.03 -12.92 14.29
N GLN A 68 -17.07 -14.26 14.32
CA GLN A 68 -16.59 -15.05 15.47
C GLN A 68 -15.07 -14.90 15.67
N LYS A 69 -14.32 -14.54 14.62
CA LYS A 69 -12.87 -14.32 14.70
C LYS A 69 -12.49 -12.98 15.34
N LEU A 70 -13.44 -12.08 15.60
CA LEU A 70 -13.19 -10.88 16.41
C LEU A 70 -12.64 -11.23 17.80
N GLU A 71 -13.16 -12.29 18.42
CA GLU A 71 -12.72 -12.75 19.74
C GLU A 71 -11.25 -13.20 19.76
N ILE A 72 -10.68 -13.58 18.60
CA ILE A 72 -9.25 -13.89 18.49
C ILE A 72 -8.42 -12.64 18.83
N PHE A 73 -8.67 -11.53 18.14
CA PHE A 73 -7.91 -10.29 18.35
C PHE A 73 -8.12 -9.70 19.75
N LYS A 74 -9.34 -9.82 20.28
CA LYS A 74 -9.63 -9.44 21.67
C LYS A 74 -8.85 -10.31 22.67
N SER A 75 -8.80 -11.63 22.47
CA SER A 75 -8.03 -12.53 23.34
C SER A 75 -6.52 -12.31 23.26
N LEU A 76 -6.04 -11.76 22.15
CA LEU A 76 -4.63 -11.45 21.91
C LEU A 76 -4.18 -10.09 22.47
N GLU A 77 -5.05 -9.30 23.11
CA GLU A 77 -4.64 -8.00 23.65
C GLU A 77 -3.47 -8.11 24.64
N GLY A 78 -3.52 -9.06 25.59
CA GLY A 78 -2.40 -9.30 26.50
C GLY A 78 -1.12 -9.69 25.76
N TRP A 79 -1.23 -10.53 24.73
CA TRP A 79 -0.09 -10.89 23.89
C TRP A 79 0.47 -9.69 23.14
N ALA A 80 -0.37 -8.83 22.57
CA ALA A 80 0.05 -7.63 21.84
C ALA A 80 0.75 -6.63 22.78
N ASN A 81 0.26 -6.46 24.00
CA ASN A 81 0.93 -5.64 25.00
C ASN A 81 2.38 -6.10 25.25
N ASP A 82 2.59 -7.41 25.35
CA ASP A 82 3.88 -7.98 25.73
C ASP A 82 4.82 -8.26 24.55
N ASN A 83 4.27 -8.39 23.33
CA ASN A 83 5.01 -8.87 22.16
C ASN A 83 4.96 -7.92 20.94
N LEU A 84 4.00 -6.99 20.89
CA LEU A 84 3.88 -6.01 19.82
C LEU A 84 4.38 -4.63 20.28
N LEU A 85 3.81 -4.09 21.37
CA LEU A 85 4.17 -2.75 21.85
C LEU A 85 5.66 -2.53 22.17
N PRO A 86 6.45 -3.54 22.61
CA PRO A 86 7.88 -3.36 22.84
C PRO A 86 8.70 -3.04 21.58
N TYR A 87 8.14 -3.17 20.38
CA TYR A 87 8.79 -2.74 19.13
C TYR A 87 8.73 -1.24 18.90
N LEU A 88 7.83 -0.54 19.60
CA LEU A 88 7.74 0.92 19.58
C LEU A 88 8.91 1.51 20.36
N LYS A 89 9.50 2.56 19.79
CA LYS A 89 10.57 3.29 20.43
C LYS A 89 9.96 4.41 21.28
N PRO A 90 10.34 4.52 22.58
CA PRO A 90 9.88 5.64 23.40
C PRO A 90 10.27 6.97 22.77
N VAL A 91 9.34 7.94 22.76
CA VAL A 91 9.53 9.26 22.11
C VAL A 91 10.84 9.93 22.52
N GLU A 92 11.18 9.92 23.81
CA GLU A 92 12.42 10.49 24.35
C GLU A 92 13.71 9.85 23.84
N LYS A 93 13.62 8.68 23.20
CA LYS A 93 14.74 7.98 22.57
C LYS A 93 14.67 8.01 21.05
N SER A 94 13.55 8.43 20.49
CA SER A 94 13.32 8.48 19.04
C SER A 94 14.09 9.65 18.44
N TRP A 95 14.64 9.41 17.24
CA TRP A 95 15.22 10.48 16.45
C TRP A 95 14.12 11.45 16.02
N GLN A 96 14.46 12.71 15.78
CA GLN A 96 13.55 13.72 15.26
C GLN A 96 14.07 14.29 13.94
N PRO A 97 13.21 14.78 13.04
CA PRO A 97 13.66 15.35 11.75
C PRO A 97 14.76 16.42 11.91
N THR A 98 14.68 17.24 12.96
CA THR A 98 15.68 18.28 13.27
C THR A 98 17.09 17.72 13.49
N ASP A 99 17.24 16.46 13.92
CA ASP A 99 18.56 15.83 14.13
C ASP A 99 19.38 15.72 12.83
N PHE A 100 18.72 15.77 11.67
CA PHE A 100 19.33 15.55 10.36
C PHE A 100 19.28 16.78 9.44
N LEU A 101 18.57 17.83 9.85
CA LEU A 101 18.35 19.03 9.04
C LEU A 101 19.24 20.18 9.52
N PRO A 102 19.48 21.21 8.67
CA PRO A 102 20.14 22.44 9.10
C PRO A 102 19.42 23.07 10.31
N GLU A 103 20.18 23.42 11.35
CA GLU A 103 19.64 23.95 12.60
C GLU A 103 19.21 25.42 12.44
N PRO A 104 17.90 25.74 12.50
CA PRO A 104 17.40 27.08 12.14
C PRO A 104 17.79 28.18 13.14
N GLU A 105 18.12 27.82 14.38
CA GLU A 105 18.53 28.77 15.43
C GLU A 105 20.05 28.99 15.46
N SER A 106 20.81 28.23 14.68
CA SER A 106 22.26 28.31 14.61
C SER A 106 22.73 29.51 13.80
N GLU A 107 23.79 30.20 14.24
CA GLU A 107 24.47 31.22 13.43
C GLU A 107 24.97 30.65 12.09
N GLY A 108 25.24 29.34 12.04
CA GLY A 108 25.68 28.61 10.85
C GLY A 108 24.55 28.10 9.95
N PHE A 109 23.28 28.42 10.21
CA PHE A 109 22.13 27.88 9.46
C PHE A 109 22.27 28.04 7.95
N TYR A 110 22.60 29.25 7.49
CA TYR A 110 22.73 29.54 6.05
C TYR A 110 23.86 28.75 5.37
N ASP A 111 24.97 28.55 6.08
CA ASP A 111 26.09 27.74 5.57
C ASP A 111 25.70 26.26 5.51
N GLN A 112 25.02 25.73 6.52
CA GLN A 112 24.51 24.36 6.53
C GLN A 112 23.50 24.10 5.38
N VAL A 113 22.61 25.06 5.11
CA VAL A 113 21.68 25.00 3.96
C VAL A 113 22.46 25.04 2.64
N LYS A 114 23.46 25.92 2.52
CA LYS A 114 24.31 26.00 1.33
C LYS A 114 25.03 24.68 1.09
N GLU A 115 25.64 24.09 2.10
CA GLU A 115 26.31 22.79 1.99
C GLU A 115 25.36 21.67 1.57
N LEU A 116 24.13 21.64 2.10
CA LEU A 116 23.09 20.70 1.65
C LEU A 116 22.81 20.84 0.16
N ARG A 117 22.63 22.07 -0.32
CA ARG A 117 22.36 22.34 -1.73
C ARG A 117 23.54 22.00 -2.63
N GLU A 118 24.77 22.22 -2.17
CA GLU A 118 25.97 21.82 -2.91
C GLU A 118 26.04 20.30 -3.08
N ARG A 119 25.82 19.51 -2.02
CA ARG A 119 25.78 18.04 -2.13
C ARG A 119 24.67 17.56 -3.06
N CYS A 120 23.51 18.21 -3.04
CA CYS A 120 22.38 17.88 -3.91
C CYS A 120 22.65 18.08 -5.41
N LYS A 121 23.69 18.82 -5.81
CA LYS A 121 24.04 19.00 -7.24
C LYS A 121 24.60 17.73 -7.88
N GLU A 122 25.22 16.86 -7.07
CA GLU A 122 25.80 15.59 -7.52
C GLU A 122 24.75 14.47 -7.65
N LEU A 123 23.56 14.67 -7.10
CA LEU A 123 22.45 13.74 -7.20
C LEU A 123 21.72 13.93 -8.55
N SER A 124 21.50 12.83 -9.27
CA SER A 124 20.79 12.86 -10.55
C SER A 124 19.30 13.15 -10.38
N ASP A 125 18.67 13.68 -11.43
CA ASP A 125 17.23 13.87 -11.45
C ASP A 125 16.48 12.52 -11.33
N ASP A 126 17.03 11.43 -11.87
CA ASP A 126 16.50 10.07 -11.70
C ASP A 126 16.37 9.71 -10.22
N TYR A 127 17.40 10.01 -9.42
CA TYR A 127 17.41 9.75 -7.99
C TYR A 127 16.35 10.59 -7.29
N PHE A 128 16.24 11.88 -7.64
CA PHE A 128 15.21 12.76 -7.08
C PHE A 128 13.79 12.28 -7.42
N VAL A 129 13.52 11.82 -8.64
CA VAL A 129 12.19 11.28 -8.98
C VAL A 129 11.80 10.12 -8.05
N VAL A 130 12.74 9.24 -7.72
CA VAL A 130 12.46 8.13 -6.80
C VAL A 130 12.28 8.62 -5.38
N LEU A 131 13.19 9.47 -4.88
CA LEU A 131 13.10 10.02 -3.52
C LEU A 131 11.80 10.84 -3.31
N ILE A 132 11.34 11.54 -4.34
CA ILE A 132 10.06 12.27 -4.32
C ILE A 132 8.89 11.29 -4.24
N GLY A 133 8.90 10.21 -5.02
CA GLY A 133 7.84 9.19 -4.96
C GLY A 133 7.78 8.49 -3.60
N ASP A 134 8.94 8.20 -2.99
CA ASP A 134 9.02 7.70 -1.62
C ASP A 134 8.42 8.72 -0.64
N MET A 135 8.84 10.00 -0.71
CA MET A 135 8.32 11.07 0.17
C MET A 135 6.81 11.29 0.04
N ILE A 136 6.28 11.31 -1.20
CA ILE A 136 4.84 11.47 -1.45
C ILE A 136 4.05 10.30 -0.83
N THR A 137 4.63 9.10 -0.84
CA THR A 137 4.06 7.93 -0.18
C THR A 137 4.02 8.17 1.33
N GLU A 138 5.12 8.58 1.96
CA GLU A 138 5.13 8.89 3.40
C GLU A 138 4.10 9.96 3.81
N GLU A 139 3.95 11.01 3.02
CA GLU A 139 3.01 12.10 3.31
C GLU A 139 1.53 11.69 3.22
N ALA A 140 1.21 10.55 2.59
CA ALA A 140 -0.15 10.01 2.55
C ALA A 140 -0.52 9.20 3.81
N LEU A 141 0.25 9.32 4.88
CA LEU A 141 0.05 8.69 6.19
C LEU A 141 -1.39 8.72 6.73
N PRO A 142 -2.22 9.79 6.59
CA PRO A 142 -3.61 9.76 7.05
C PRO A 142 -4.42 8.61 6.43
N THR A 143 -4.14 8.25 5.17
CA THR A 143 -4.77 7.10 4.50
C THR A 143 -4.35 5.79 5.15
N TYR A 144 -3.11 5.66 5.60
CA TYR A 144 -2.58 4.41 6.16
C TYR A 144 -3.08 4.17 7.57
N GLN A 145 -3.11 5.20 8.41
CA GLN A 145 -3.77 5.12 9.71
C GLN A 145 -5.27 4.78 9.55
N THR A 146 -5.95 5.40 8.58
CA THR A 146 -7.35 5.10 8.26
C THR A 146 -7.51 3.63 7.86
N MET A 147 -6.64 3.11 7.00
CA MET A 147 -6.64 1.71 6.58
C MET A 147 -6.57 0.76 7.78
N ILE A 148 -5.62 0.97 8.70
CA ILE A 148 -5.51 0.15 9.92
C ILE A 148 -6.77 0.28 10.79
N ASN A 149 -7.31 1.48 10.91
CA ASN A 149 -8.58 1.73 11.62
C ASN A 149 -9.83 1.23 10.89
N THR A 150 -9.70 0.65 9.69
CA THR A 150 -10.80 -0.10 9.06
C THR A 150 -10.79 -1.58 9.42
N LEU A 151 -9.72 -2.09 10.04
CA LEU A 151 -9.55 -3.51 10.34
C LEU A 151 -10.37 -3.93 11.58
N ASP A 152 -11.20 -4.95 11.39
CA ASP A 152 -12.12 -5.48 12.38
C ASP A 152 -11.39 -6.03 13.61
N GLY A 153 -11.81 -5.64 14.82
CA GLY A 153 -11.24 -6.16 16.07
C GLY A 153 -9.91 -5.52 16.50
N VAL A 154 -9.31 -4.66 15.66
CA VAL A 154 -8.05 -3.95 16.00
C VAL A 154 -8.12 -2.43 15.83
N ARG A 155 -9.16 -1.91 15.19
CA ARG A 155 -9.37 -0.46 15.00
C ARG A 155 -9.49 0.32 16.31
N ASP A 156 -9.13 1.60 16.27
CA ASP A 156 -9.38 2.55 17.36
C ASP A 156 -10.83 3.06 17.31
N GLU A 157 -11.66 2.63 18.27
CA GLU A 157 -13.09 2.99 18.34
C GLU A 157 -13.34 4.45 18.79
N THR A 158 -12.37 5.10 19.44
CA THR A 158 -12.59 6.42 20.07
C THR A 158 -11.59 7.48 19.65
N GLY A 159 -10.55 7.10 18.90
CA GLY A 159 -9.37 7.94 18.63
C GLY A 159 -8.39 8.00 19.81
N ALA A 160 -8.72 7.35 20.93
CA ALA A 160 -7.90 7.26 22.13
C ALA A 160 -8.15 5.95 22.88
N SER A 161 -8.58 4.88 22.19
CA SER A 161 -8.86 3.59 22.83
C SER A 161 -7.61 3.06 23.55
N PRO A 162 -7.75 2.51 24.77
CA PRO A 162 -6.62 1.98 25.52
C PRO A 162 -6.19 0.59 25.06
N THR A 163 -6.87 -0.01 24.07
CA THR A 163 -6.49 -1.33 23.57
C THR A 163 -5.07 -1.29 22.99
N PRO A 164 -4.26 -2.34 23.16
CA PRO A 164 -2.89 -2.38 22.64
C PRO A 164 -2.85 -2.26 21.11
N TRP A 165 -3.88 -2.73 20.42
CA TRP A 165 -4.03 -2.53 18.98
C TRP A 165 -4.17 -1.05 18.59
N ALA A 166 -5.01 -0.29 19.31
CA ALA A 166 -5.18 1.13 19.06
C ALA A 166 -3.93 1.94 19.49
N VAL A 167 -3.30 1.55 20.60
CA VAL A 167 -2.01 2.14 21.04
C VAL A 167 -0.93 1.92 19.97
N TRP A 168 -0.81 0.70 19.44
CA TRP A 168 0.10 0.41 18.33
C TRP A 168 -0.19 1.33 17.13
N THR A 169 -1.44 1.37 16.65
CA THR A 169 -1.81 2.19 15.48
C THR A 169 -1.43 3.65 15.67
N ARG A 170 -1.76 4.25 16.82
CA ARG A 170 -1.42 5.66 17.08
C ARG A 170 0.08 5.89 17.19
N ALA A 171 0.80 5.00 17.88
CA ALA A 171 2.25 5.16 18.09
C ALA A 171 3.06 4.87 16.81
N TRP A 172 2.67 3.86 16.04
CA TRP A 172 3.21 3.60 14.70
C TRP A 172 3.01 4.84 13.82
N THR A 173 1.79 5.39 13.73
CA THR A 173 1.54 6.63 12.97
C THR A 173 2.40 7.80 13.46
N ALA A 174 2.63 7.93 14.77
CA ALA A 174 3.51 8.97 15.29
C ALA A 174 4.99 8.76 14.90
N GLU A 175 5.45 7.51 14.80
CA GLU A 175 6.77 7.18 14.29
C GLU A 175 6.89 7.50 12.78
N GLU A 176 5.91 7.08 11.97
CA GLU A 176 5.83 7.29 10.52
C GLU A 176 5.79 8.77 10.12
N ASN A 177 5.09 9.60 10.90
CA ASN A 177 4.95 11.03 10.58
C ASN A 177 6.32 11.72 10.37
N ARG A 178 7.34 11.28 11.14
CA ARG A 178 8.68 11.85 11.07
C ARG A 178 9.37 11.56 9.73
N HIS A 179 8.99 10.50 9.02
CA HIS A 179 9.58 10.12 7.74
C HIS A 179 9.22 11.14 6.65
N GLY A 180 7.92 11.38 6.46
CA GLY A 180 7.42 12.42 5.56
C GLY A 180 7.96 13.80 5.93
N ASP A 181 7.92 14.16 7.22
CA ASP A 181 8.42 15.44 7.73
C ASP A 181 9.89 15.71 7.38
N LEU A 182 10.74 14.68 7.50
CA LEU A 182 12.17 14.78 7.24
C LEU A 182 12.46 14.85 5.73
N LEU A 183 11.86 13.96 4.95
CA LEU A 183 12.04 13.92 3.49
C LEU A 183 11.49 15.19 2.82
N ASN A 184 10.35 15.70 3.28
CA ASN A 184 9.75 16.94 2.79
C ASN A 184 10.70 18.13 2.97
N LYS A 185 11.16 18.36 4.20
CA LYS A 185 12.07 19.48 4.50
C LYS A 185 13.41 19.33 3.77
N TYR A 186 13.92 18.11 3.64
CA TYR A 186 15.11 17.84 2.84
C TYR A 186 14.93 18.23 1.37
N LEU A 187 13.84 17.76 0.73
CA LEU A 187 13.52 18.05 -0.66
C LEU A 187 13.27 19.56 -0.88
N TYR A 188 12.56 20.21 0.04
CA TYR A 188 12.34 21.66 0.03
C TYR A 188 13.68 22.44 0.05
N LEU A 189 14.58 22.11 0.98
CA LEU A 189 15.86 22.79 1.11
C LEU A 189 16.81 22.51 -0.07
N SER A 190 16.70 21.34 -0.70
CA SER A 190 17.56 20.93 -1.83
C SER A 190 17.52 21.93 -3.00
N GLY A 191 16.36 22.54 -3.26
CA GLY A 191 16.14 23.38 -4.43
C GLY A 191 16.23 22.64 -5.78
N ARG A 192 16.14 21.30 -5.78
CA ARG A 192 16.25 20.47 -6.99
C ARG A 192 14.90 20.12 -7.61
N VAL A 193 13.81 20.31 -6.86
CA VAL A 193 12.47 19.81 -7.17
C VAL A 193 11.42 20.92 -7.14
N ASP A 194 10.30 20.71 -7.83
CA ASP A 194 9.12 21.59 -7.83
C ASP A 194 8.17 21.19 -6.69
N MET A 195 8.36 21.80 -5.52
CA MET A 195 7.55 21.51 -4.33
C MET A 195 6.06 21.76 -4.56
N ARG A 196 5.68 22.72 -5.40
CA ARG A 196 4.27 23.00 -5.68
C ARG A 196 3.60 21.83 -6.42
N GLN A 197 4.30 21.21 -7.36
CA GLN A 197 3.79 20.03 -8.05
C GLN A 197 3.75 18.81 -7.13
N ILE A 198 4.72 18.67 -6.24
CA ILE A 198 4.74 17.61 -5.23
C ILE A 198 3.56 17.76 -4.25
N GLU A 199 3.36 18.94 -3.68
CA GLU A 199 2.25 19.25 -2.76
C GLU A 199 0.87 18.96 -3.40
N LYS A 200 0.69 19.34 -4.67
CA LYS A 200 -0.51 18.97 -5.43
C LYS A 200 -0.67 17.46 -5.56
N THR A 201 0.42 16.75 -5.81
CA THR A 201 0.40 15.29 -5.96
C THR A 201 0.00 14.61 -4.65
N ILE A 202 0.54 15.07 -3.51
CA ILE A 202 0.16 14.62 -2.17
C ILE A 202 -1.34 14.88 -1.94
N GLN A 203 -1.81 16.09 -2.24
CA GLN A 203 -3.22 16.44 -2.07
C GLN A 203 -4.15 15.55 -2.92
N TYR A 204 -3.77 15.24 -4.16
CA TYR A 204 -4.50 14.31 -5.00
C TYR A 204 -4.46 12.88 -4.45
N LEU A 205 -3.32 12.42 -3.95
CA LEU A 205 -3.17 11.07 -3.42
C LEU A 205 -4.01 10.88 -2.15
N ILE A 206 -3.93 11.79 -1.18
CA ILE A 206 -4.75 11.75 0.05
C ILE A 206 -6.24 11.84 -0.31
N GLY A 207 -6.62 12.73 -1.24
CA GLY A 207 -8.00 12.86 -1.69
C GLY A 207 -8.54 11.65 -2.45
N SER A 208 -7.66 10.89 -3.11
CA SER A 208 -8.01 9.62 -3.78
C SER A 208 -8.06 8.44 -2.80
N GLY A 209 -7.26 8.50 -1.74
CA GLY A 209 -7.06 7.40 -0.80
C GLY A 209 -6.40 6.20 -1.48
N MET A 210 -6.69 5.01 -0.96
CA MET A 210 -6.17 3.74 -1.45
C MET A 210 -7.17 2.61 -1.16
N ASP A 211 -7.24 1.61 -2.03
CA ASP A 211 -7.86 0.31 -1.73
C ASP A 211 -6.81 -0.81 -1.69
N PRO A 212 -6.36 -1.25 -0.50
CA PRO A 212 -5.43 -2.36 -0.37
C PRO A 212 -6.11 -3.73 -0.55
N LYS A 213 -7.45 -3.77 -0.74
CA LYS A 213 -8.25 -5.00 -0.86
C LYS A 213 -8.10 -5.94 0.34
N THR A 214 -7.94 -5.34 1.52
CA THR A 214 -7.85 -6.03 2.81
C THR A 214 -9.22 -6.25 3.46
N GLU A 215 -10.30 -5.69 2.90
CA GLU A 215 -11.68 -6.09 3.19
C GLU A 215 -12.07 -6.01 4.67
N ASN A 216 -11.52 -5.03 5.41
CA ASN A 216 -11.67 -4.88 6.86
C ASN A 216 -11.10 -6.06 7.67
N ASN A 217 -10.39 -6.99 7.04
CA ASN A 217 -9.95 -8.24 7.64
C ASN A 217 -8.50 -8.12 8.15
N PRO A 218 -8.22 -8.21 9.47
CA PRO A 218 -6.87 -8.05 9.98
C PRO A 218 -5.89 -9.14 9.54
N TYR A 219 -6.35 -10.34 9.15
CA TYR A 219 -5.45 -11.33 8.54
C TYR A 219 -4.85 -10.76 7.25
N LEU A 220 -5.71 -10.24 6.37
CA LEU A 220 -5.28 -9.60 5.12
C LEU A 220 -4.49 -8.32 5.38
N GLY A 221 -4.95 -7.50 6.32
CA GLY A 221 -4.32 -6.25 6.73
C GLY A 221 -2.89 -6.44 7.23
N PHE A 222 -2.66 -7.37 8.16
CA PHE A 222 -1.32 -7.59 8.72
C PHE A 222 -0.38 -8.33 7.78
N ILE A 223 -0.89 -9.15 6.85
CA ILE A 223 -0.10 -9.68 5.73
C ILE A 223 0.32 -8.54 4.80
N TYR A 224 -0.60 -7.64 4.47
CA TYR A 224 -0.34 -6.47 3.65
C TYR A 224 0.73 -5.57 4.27
N THR A 225 0.58 -5.18 5.55
CA THR A 225 1.57 -4.32 6.23
C THR A 225 2.92 -5.02 6.37
N SER A 226 2.97 -6.31 6.73
CA SER A 226 4.22 -7.07 6.78
C SER A 226 4.99 -7.04 5.45
N PHE A 227 4.28 -7.06 4.32
CA PHE A 227 4.88 -6.97 3.00
C PHE A 227 5.36 -5.54 2.71
N GLN A 228 4.51 -4.53 2.97
CA GLN A 228 4.81 -3.13 2.64
C GLN A 228 5.97 -2.58 3.45
N GLU A 229 6.01 -2.84 4.76
CA GLU A 229 7.09 -2.42 5.66
C GLU A 229 8.45 -2.99 5.22
N ARG A 230 8.44 -4.21 4.66
CA ARG A 230 9.66 -4.77 4.07
C ARG A 230 10.01 -4.10 2.74
N ALA A 231 9.01 -3.71 1.94
CA ALA A 231 9.22 -3.02 0.67
C ALA A 231 9.81 -1.61 0.91
N THR A 232 9.28 -0.86 1.87
CA THR A 232 9.81 0.46 2.29
C THR A 232 11.20 0.33 2.91
N PHE A 233 11.44 -0.68 3.76
CA PHE A 233 12.80 -1.00 4.27
C PHE A 233 13.81 -1.17 3.13
N ILE A 234 13.45 -1.93 2.09
CA ILE A 234 14.32 -2.16 0.92
C ILE A 234 14.50 -0.86 0.12
N SER A 235 13.41 -0.13 -0.15
CA SER A 235 13.45 1.12 -0.91
C SER A 235 14.36 2.15 -0.23
N HIS A 236 14.11 2.45 1.04
CA HIS A 236 14.90 3.41 1.84
C HIS A 236 16.35 2.94 2.04
N GLY A 237 16.57 1.63 2.22
CA GLY A 237 17.92 1.07 2.29
C GLY A 237 18.71 1.23 0.99
N ASN A 238 18.06 1.03 -0.16
CA ASN A 238 18.67 1.18 -1.47
C ASN A 238 18.91 2.65 -1.83
N THR A 239 17.96 3.56 -1.55
CA THR A 239 18.17 5.00 -1.72
C THR A 239 19.29 5.51 -0.81
N ALA A 240 19.39 5.03 0.43
CA ALA A 240 20.53 5.34 1.31
C ALA A 240 21.88 4.89 0.69
N GLY A 241 21.92 3.67 0.14
CA GLY A 241 23.09 3.14 -0.55
C GLY A 241 23.49 3.95 -1.78
N LEU A 242 22.51 4.43 -2.56
CA LEU A 242 22.73 5.29 -3.72
C LEU A 242 23.20 6.69 -3.33
N ALA A 243 22.55 7.33 -2.35
CA ALA A 243 22.96 8.64 -1.83
C ALA A 243 24.43 8.64 -1.40
N LYS A 244 24.85 7.59 -0.67
CA LYS A 244 26.24 7.41 -0.25
C LYS A 244 27.20 7.29 -1.44
N LYS A 245 26.83 6.51 -2.46
CA LYS A 245 27.64 6.35 -3.69
C LYS A 245 27.77 7.66 -4.47
N LEU A 246 26.75 8.50 -4.43
CA LEU A 246 26.71 9.81 -5.08
C LEU A 246 27.31 10.94 -4.22
N GLY A 247 27.89 10.61 -3.06
CA GLY A 247 28.64 11.55 -2.23
C GLY A 247 27.82 12.28 -1.16
N ASP A 248 26.51 12.03 -1.03
CA ASP A 248 25.70 12.61 0.04
C ASP A 248 25.54 11.65 1.24
N SER A 249 26.52 11.70 2.13
CA SER A 249 26.50 10.89 3.36
C SER A 249 25.41 11.29 4.35
N LYS A 250 24.96 12.55 4.36
CA LYS A 250 23.87 13.00 5.25
C LYS A 250 22.53 12.47 4.75
N LEU A 251 22.27 12.54 3.44
CA LEU A 251 21.08 11.91 2.87
C LEU A 251 21.08 10.39 3.06
N ALA A 252 22.24 9.74 2.95
CA ALA A 252 22.35 8.32 3.27
C ALA A 252 21.97 8.00 4.72
N GLN A 253 22.33 8.87 5.68
CA GLN A 253 21.91 8.73 7.08
C GLN A 253 20.41 8.94 7.25
N ILE A 254 19.82 9.92 6.56
CA ILE A 254 18.37 10.17 6.56
C ILE A 254 17.61 8.91 6.11
N CYS A 255 17.87 8.43 4.90
CA CYS A 255 17.19 7.25 4.35
C CYS A 255 17.47 5.98 5.18
N GLY A 256 18.71 5.81 5.66
CA GLY A 256 19.07 4.66 6.50
C GLY A 256 18.40 4.68 7.88
N THR A 257 18.13 5.85 8.44
CA THR A 257 17.43 6.00 9.72
C THR A 257 15.95 5.67 9.56
N ILE A 258 15.31 6.13 8.48
CA ILE A 258 13.93 5.76 8.14
C ILE A 258 13.85 4.23 7.95
N ALA A 259 14.73 3.64 7.14
CA ALA A 259 14.79 2.18 6.95
C ALA A 259 14.93 1.40 8.28
N ALA A 260 15.61 1.96 9.29
CA ALA A 260 15.72 1.30 10.59
C ALA A 260 14.40 1.27 11.36
N ASP A 261 13.52 2.26 11.18
CA ASP A 261 12.16 2.25 11.71
C ASP A 261 11.30 1.22 10.97
N GLU A 262 11.29 1.24 9.63
CA GLU A 262 10.60 0.23 8.79
C GLU A 262 10.95 -1.20 9.23
N LYS A 263 12.23 -1.45 9.54
CA LYS A 263 12.67 -2.78 9.96
C LYS A 263 12.05 -3.22 11.29
N ARG A 264 11.84 -2.30 12.22
CA ARG A 264 11.17 -2.59 13.49
C ARG A 264 9.69 -2.86 13.24
N HIS A 265 9.03 -2.06 12.41
CA HIS A 265 7.62 -2.25 12.06
C HIS A 265 7.39 -3.55 11.31
N GLU A 266 8.22 -3.88 10.31
CA GLU A 266 8.23 -5.18 9.63
C GLU A 266 8.31 -6.33 10.65
N THR A 267 9.22 -6.23 11.62
CA THR A 267 9.39 -7.27 12.64
C THR A 267 8.15 -7.41 13.52
N ALA A 268 7.51 -6.29 13.85
CA ALA A 268 6.31 -6.25 14.68
C ALA A 268 5.11 -6.87 13.94
N TYR A 269 4.85 -6.45 12.70
CA TYR A 269 3.75 -6.98 11.88
C TYR A 269 3.95 -8.46 11.52
N THR A 270 5.17 -8.86 11.17
CA THR A 270 5.46 -10.28 10.87
C THR A 270 5.25 -11.17 12.09
N LYS A 271 5.48 -10.67 13.31
CA LYS A 271 5.15 -11.38 14.56
C LYS A 271 3.66 -11.53 14.79
N ILE A 272 2.84 -10.54 14.42
CA ILE A 272 1.38 -10.68 14.50
C ILE A 272 0.94 -11.84 13.61
N VAL A 273 1.39 -11.88 12.36
CA VAL A 273 1.00 -12.94 11.42
C VAL A 273 1.58 -14.30 11.85
N GLU A 274 2.80 -14.34 12.40
CA GLU A 274 3.34 -15.56 13.02
C GLU A 274 2.43 -16.08 14.12
N LYS A 275 1.94 -15.20 15.01
CA LYS A 275 0.99 -15.58 16.06
C LYS A 275 -0.34 -16.07 15.48
N LEU A 276 -0.82 -15.47 14.39
CA LEU A 276 -2.01 -15.93 13.68
C LEU A 276 -1.81 -17.34 13.08
N PHE A 277 -0.62 -17.65 12.56
CA PHE A 277 -0.29 -19.01 12.12
C PHE A 277 -0.27 -20.04 13.26
N GLU A 278 0.12 -19.65 14.48
CA GLU A 278 0.06 -20.56 15.64
C GLU A 278 -1.37 -20.93 16.05
N ILE A 279 -2.30 -19.98 15.97
CA ILE A 279 -3.66 -20.14 16.53
C ILE A 279 -4.72 -20.47 15.48
N ASP A 280 -4.52 -20.04 14.23
CA ASP A 280 -5.47 -20.20 13.14
C ASP A 280 -4.73 -20.37 11.79
N PRO A 281 -3.92 -21.45 11.65
CA PRO A 281 -3.05 -21.65 10.50
C PRO A 281 -3.81 -21.71 9.17
N ASP A 282 -5.00 -22.32 9.17
CA ASP A 282 -5.79 -22.50 7.94
C ASP A 282 -6.32 -21.19 7.39
N THR A 283 -6.93 -20.35 8.24
CA THR A 283 -7.42 -19.03 7.85
C THR A 283 -6.26 -18.14 7.41
N THR A 284 -5.14 -18.19 8.14
CA THR A 284 -3.97 -17.36 7.88
C THR A 284 -3.31 -17.71 6.55
N VAL A 285 -3.11 -19.00 6.23
CA VAL A 285 -2.52 -19.41 4.95
C VAL A 285 -3.44 -19.07 3.76
N VAL A 286 -4.75 -19.23 3.93
CA VAL A 286 -5.74 -18.86 2.90
C VAL A 286 -5.73 -17.35 2.67
N GLY A 287 -5.70 -16.55 3.73
CA GLY A 287 -5.58 -15.08 3.64
C GLY A 287 -4.29 -14.64 2.96
N PHE A 288 -3.16 -15.31 3.25
CA PHE A 288 -1.88 -15.01 2.60
C PHE A 288 -1.94 -15.31 1.09
N ALA A 289 -2.48 -16.46 0.71
CA ALA A 289 -2.67 -16.80 -0.70
C ALA A 289 -3.63 -15.84 -1.41
N ASP A 290 -4.68 -15.37 -0.72
CA ASP A 290 -5.63 -14.40 -1.25
C ASP A 290 -4.97 -13.06 -1.57
N MET A 291 -4.21 -12.49 -0.61
CA MET A 291 -3.43 -11.26 -0.85
C MET A 291 -2.45 -11.41 -2.03
N MET A 292 -1.80 -12.57 -2.14
CA MET A 292 -0.91 -12.84 -3.27
C MET A 292 -1.63 -12.98 -4.62
N LYS A 293 -2.85 -13.53 -4.64
CA LYS A 293 -3.68 -13.58 -5.86
C LYS A 293 -4.15 -12.18 -6.29
N LYS A 294 -4.50 -11.33 -5.33
CA LYS A 294 -4.88 -9.92 -5.55
C LYS A 294 -3.69 -9.07 -5.99
N LYS A 295 -2.46 -9.54 -5.71
CA LYS A 295 -1.19 -8.80 -5.76
C LYS A 295 -1.16 -7.69 -4.72
N ILE A 296 -0.03 -7.53 -4.05
CA ILE A 296 0.14 -6.44 -3.09
C ILE A 296 0.22 -5.12 -3.87
N ALA A 297 -0.87 -4.35 -3.84
CA ALA A 297 -0.94 -3.04 -4.46
C ALA A 297 -0.09 -2.05 -3.67
N MET A 298 0.74 -1.27 -4.34
CA MET A 298 1.49 -0.20 -3.67
C MET A 298 0.54 0.88 -3.14
N PRO A 299 0.80 1.46 -1.96
CA PRO A 299 -0.11 2.43 -1.36
C PRO A 299 -0.33 3.67 -2.24
N ALA A 300 0.72 4.15 -2.90
CA ALA A 300 0.67 5.29 -3.82
C ALA A 300 0.26 4.94 -5.27
N HIS A 301 -0.35 3.78 -5.54
CA HIS A 301 -0.69 3.38 -6.92
C HIS A 301 -1.68 4.30 -7.65
N LEU A 302 -2.38 5.18 -6.93
CA LEU A 302 -3.28 6.20 -7.48
C LEU A 302 -2.63 7.59 -7.62
N MET A 303 -1.30 7.67 -7.50
CA MET A 303 -0.55 8.91 -7.62
C MET A 303 -0.82 9.64 -8.94
N TYR A 304 -1.04 10.96 -8.85
CA TYR A 304 -1.40 11.82 -9.96
C TYR A 304 -0.98 13.27 -9.67
N ASP A 305 -0.35 13.96 -10.63
CA ASP A 305 0.19 15.32 -10.46
C ASP A 305 -0.65 16.44 -11.14
N GLY A 306 -1.76 16.06 -11.74
CA GLY A 306 -2.61 16.96 -12.53
C GLY A 306 -2.36 16.93 -14.03
N CYS A 307 -1.37 16.18 -14.52
CA CYS A 307 -1.09 16.07 -15.96
C CYS A 307 -0.70 14.66 -16.45
N ASP A 308 -0.15 13.80 -15.59
CA ASP A 308 0.28 12.45 -15.99
C ASP A 308 -0.63 11.35 -15.42
N ASP A 309 -1.44 10.76 -16.29
CA ASP A 309 -2.36 9.67 -15.92
C ASP A 309 -1.63 8.36 -15.53
N ASN A 310 -0.36 8.20 -15.91
CA ASN A 310 0.42 6.99 -15.63
C ASN A 310 1.61 7.28 -14.69
N LEU A 311 1.52 8.34 -13.90
CA LEU A 311 2.61 8.82 -13.04
C LEU A 311 3.20 7.72 -12.13
N PHE A 312 2.36 6.89 -11.53
CA PHE A 312 2.83 5.75 -10.72
C PHE A 312 3.63 4.73 -11.54
N GLU A 313 3.21 4.42 -12.77
CA GLU A 313 3.93 3.48 -13.65
C GLU A 313 5.28 4.06 -14.08
N HIS A 314 5.31 5.34 -14.45
CA HIS A 314 6.54 6.03 -14.83
C HIS A 314 7.52 6.10 -13.64
N PHE A 315 7.05 6.52 -12.45
CA PHE A 315 7.84 6.50 -11.22
C PHE A 315 8.39 5.09 -10.91
N SER A 316 7.52 4.07 -10.96
CA SER A 316 7.92 2.68 -10.69
C SER A 316 8.97 2.17 -11.66
N SER A 317 8.90 2.59 -12.94
CA SER A 317 9.92 2.24 -13.93
C SER A 317 11.28 2.87 -13.62
N VAL A 318 11.32 4.13 -13.16
CA VAL A 318 12.56 4.78 -12.72
C VAL A 318 13.14 4.07 -11.49
N ALA A 319 12.31 3.76 -10.48
CA ALA A 319 12.72 3.01 -9.29
C ALA A 319 13.28 1.61 -9.64
N GLN A 320 12.60 0.89 -10.53
CA GLN A 320 13.03 -0.40 -11.06
C GLN A 320 14.37 -0.31 -11.79
N ARG A 321 14.59 0.74 -12.59
CA ARG A 321 15.83 0.94 -13.35
C ARG A 321 17.00 1.32 -12.46
N LEU A 322 16.76 2.15 -11.44
CA LEU A 322 17.78 2.49 -10.44
C LEU A 322 18.08 1.36 -9.45
N GLY A 323 17.27 0.29 -9.46
CA GLY A 323 17.41 -0.82 -8.52
C GLY A 323 17.04 -0.43 -7.09
N VAL A 324 16.16 0.57 -6.93
CA VAL A 324 15.65 0.99 -5.62
C VAL A 324 14.59 0.02 -5.12
N TYR A 325 13.61 -0.28 -5.97
CA TYR A 325 12.64 -1.33 -5.72
C TYR A 325 12.25 -1.99 -7.04
N THR A 326 12.38 -3.31 -7.10
CA THR A 326 12.22 -4.09 -8.32
C THR A 326 11.20 -5.21 -8.16
N ALA A 327 10.76 -5.76 -9.29
CA ALA A 327 9.93 -6.97 -9.30
C ALA A 327 10.67 -8.20 -8.72
N ARG A 328 12.01 -8.19 -8.64
CA ARG A 328 12.77 -9.21 -7.90
C ARG A 328 12.64 -9.02 -6.40
N ASP A 329 12.72 -7.79 -5.92
CA ASP A 329 12.52 -7.47 -4.49
C ASP A 329 11.13 -7.90 -4.03
N TYR A 330 10.09 -7.70 -4.86
CA TYR A 330 8.75 -8.25 -4.58
C TYR A 330 8.78 -9.78 -4.36
N ALA A 331 9.47 -10.52 -5.24
CA ALA A 331 9.57 -11.98 -5.13
C ALA A 331 10.40 -12.41 -3.90
N ASP A 332 11.43 -11.63 -3.56
CA ASP A 332 12.31 -11.87 -2.42
C ASP A 332 11.60 -11.59 -1.09
N ILE A 333 10.76 -10.57 -1.02
CA ILE A 333 9.86 -10.31 0.12
C ILE A 333 8.92 -11.51 0.30
N LEU A 334 8.27 -11.96 -0.77
CA LEU A 334 7.36 -13.10 -0.68
C LEU A 334 8.08 -14.36 -0.21
N GLU A 335 9.24 -14.68 -0.77
CA GLU A 335 10.03 -15.84 -0.33
C GLU A 335 10.46 -15.70 1.13
N PHE A 336 10.88 -14.50 1.54
CA PHE A 336 11.19 -14.22 2.94
C PHE A 336 10.00 -14.49 3.85
N LEU A 337 8.81 -13.97 3.53
CA LEU A 337 7.61 -14.15 4.36
C LEU A 337 7.15 -15.61 4.42
N VAL A 338 7.19 -16.33 3.29
CA VAL A 338 6.92 -17.78 3.23
C VAL A 338 7.84 -18.56 4.18
N ARG A 339 9.14 -18.21 4.21
CA ARG A 339 10.10 -18.82 5.13
C ARG A 339 9.91 -18.36 6.58
N ARG A 340 9.70 -17.07 6.79
CA ARG A 340 9.55 -16.43 8.12
C ARG A 340 8.37 -17.00 8.90
N TRP A 341 7.28 -17.33 8.21
CA TRP A 341 6.09 -17.95 8.78
C TRP A 341 6.05 -19.46 8.62
N ASN A 342 7.14 -20.07 8.17
CA ASN A 342 7.28 -21.53 8.05
C ASN A 342 6.15 -22.19 7.23
N VAL A 343 5.67 -21.51 6.19
CA VAL A 343 4.46 -21.91 5.44
C VAL A 343 4.60 -23.30 4.83
N GLU A 344 5.79 -23.67 4.36
CA GLU A 344 6.06 -24.98 3.76
C GLU A 344 5.83 -26.15 4.74
N ASN A 345 6.06 -25.94 6.03
CA ASN A 345 5.99 -26.98 7.05
C ASN A 345 4.68 -26.95 7.87
N LEU A 346 3.69 -26.15 7.46
CA LEU A 346 2.37 -26.17 8.09
C LEU A 346 1.69 -27.53 7.87
N VAL A 347 1.13 -28.08 8.95
CA VAL A 347 0.42 -29.38 8.96
C VAL A 347 -1.00 -29.20 9.49
N GLY A 348 -1.88 -30.17 9.20
CA GLY A 348 -3.26 -30.14 9.68
C GLY A 348 -4.16 -29.11 8.98
N LEU A 349 -3.79 -28.69 7.77
CA LEU A 349 -4.57 -27.76 6.96
C LEU A 349 -5.78 -28.44 6.31
N SER A 350 -6.80 -27.65 6.02
CA SER A 350 -7.94 -28.04 5.19
C SER A 350 -7.51 -28.25 3.73
N GLY A 351 -8.42 -28.77 2.91
CA GLY A 351 -8.15 -28.92 1.47
C GLY A 351 -7.86 -27.59 0.76
N ASP A 352 -8.46 -26.49 1.21
CA ASP A 352 -8.18 -25.16 0.65
C ASP A 352 -6.91 -24.55 1.25
N GLY A 353 -6.63 -24.80 2.53
CA GLY A 353 -5.36 -24.46 3.18
C GLY A 353 -4.16 -25.10 2.47
N HIS A 354 -4.24 -26.39 2.13
CA HIS A 354 -3.19 -27.07 1.36
C HIS A 354 -3.00 -26.48 -0.04
N LYS A 355 -4.08 -26.14 -0.76
CA LYS A 355 -3.95 -25.46 -2.07
C LYS A 355 -3.29 -24.08 -1.94
N ALA A 356 -3.61 -23.36 -0.86
CA ALA A 356 -3.03 -22.05 -0.56
C ALA A 356 -1.53 -22.16 -0.26
N GLN A 357 -1.14 -23.11 0.61
CA GLN A 357 0.24 -23.45 0.93
C GLN A 357 1.03 -23.77 -0.35
N ASP A 358 0.53 -24.70 -1.17
CA ASP A 358 1.16 -25.11 -2.42
C ASP A 358 1.37 -23.94 -3.39
N TYR A 359 0.37 -23.07 -3.49
CA TYR A 359 0.43 -21.87 -4.33
C TYR A 359 1.51 -20.91 -3.84
N LEU A 360 1.55 -20.61 -2.54
CA LEU A 360 2.48 -19.67 -1.93
C LEU A 360 3.94 -20.14 -2.09
N CYS A 361 4.24 -21.41 -1.79
CA CYS A 361 5.60 -21.95 -1.89
C CYS A 361 6.14 -21.95 -3.32
N LYS A 362 5.27 -22.04 -4.33
CA LYS A 362 5.66 -22.05 -5.76
C LYS A 362 5.70 -20.65 -6.39
N LEU A 363 5.06 -19.66 -5.75
CA LEU A 363 4.85 -18.34 -6.35
C LEU A 363 6.14 -17.50 -6.52
N PRO A 364 7.10 -17.44 -5.57
CA PRO A 364 8.33 -16.67 -5.76
C PRO A 364 9.09 -17.05 -7.04
N ALA A 365 9.30 -18.36 -7.25
CA ALA A 365 9.98 -18.87 -8.44
C ALA A 365 9.21 -18.55 -9.74
N ARG A 366 7.87 -18.53 -9.67
CA ARG A 366 7.03 -18.14 -10.80
C ARG A 366 7.16 -16.66 -11.13
N ILE A 367 7.17 -15.78 -10.12
CA ILE A 367 7.33 -14.33 -10.31
C ILE A 367 8.68 -14.02 -10.95
N ARG A 368 9.78 -14.58 -10.43
CA ARG A 368 11.13 -14.40 -11.00
C ARG A 368 11.20 -14.78 -12.48
N LYS A 369 10.66 -15.94 -12.86
CA LYS A 369 10.60 -16.37 -14.26
C LYS A 369 9.78 -15.45 -15.17
N LEU A 370 8.73 -14.82 -14.64
CA LEU A 370 7.93 -13.85 -15.40
C LEU A 370 8.69 -12.53 -15.58
N GLU A 371 9.40 -12.08 -14.55
CA GLU A 371 10.23 -10.87 -14.58
C GLU A 371 11.39 -10.99 -15.57
N GLU A 372 12.14 -12.09 -15.55
CA GLU A 372 13.22 -12.37 -16.50
C GLU A 372 12.73 -12.31 -17.96
N ARG A 373 11.53 -12.86 -18.22
CA ARG A 373 10.90 -12.82 -19.56
C ARG A 373 10.45 -11.42 -19.96
N ALA A 374 9.97 -10.61 -18.99
CA ALA A 374 9.54 -9.24 -19.25
C ALA A 374 10.73 -8.32 -19.55
N GLN A 375 11.82 -8.43 -18.78
CA GLN A 375 13.07 -7.69 -19.03
C GLN A 375 13.68 -8.01 -20.40
N GLY A 376 13.58 -9.27 -20.85
CA GLY A 376 14.00 -9.67 -22.18
C GLY A 376 13.22 -9.02 -23.33
N ARG A 377 12.00 -8.53 -23.08
CA ARG A 377 11.13 -7.89 -24.08
C ARG A 377 11.14 -6.36 -24.04
N ASN A 378 11.49 -5.75 -22.90
CA ASN A 378 11.36 -4.31 -22.64
C ASN A 378 12.64 -3.47 -22.87
N LYS A 379 13.72 -4.04 -23.42
CA LYS A 379 14.96 -3.26 -23.67
C LYS A 379 14.77 -2.09 -24.65
N ASP A 380 13.75 -2.15 -25.50
CA ASP A 380 13.53 -1.19 -26.61
C ASP A 380 12.34 -0.22 -26.39
N ALA A 381 11.65 -0.28 -25.24
CA ALA A 381 10.41 0.49 -25.00
C ALA A 381 10.58 1.75 -24.13
N ALA A 382 11.73 1.93 -23.47
CA ALA A 382 11.95 3.06 -22.56
C ALA A 382 12.00 4.39 -23.33
N ARG A 383 11.26 5.39 -22.85
CA ARG A 383 11.19 6.72 -23.46
C ARG A 383 11.60 7.78 -22.45
N ASN A 384 12.01 8.93 -22.96
CA ASN A 384 12.20 10.10 -22.11
C ASN A 384 10.82 10.70 -21.83
N ILE A 385 10.46 10.80 -20.56
CA ILE A 385 9.17 11.29 -20.09
C ILE A 385 9.44 12.49 -19.15
N PRO A 386 8.77 13.63 -19.36
CA PRO A 386 8.89 14.77 -18.46
C PRO A 386 8.19 14.49 -17.14
N PHE A 387 8.85 14.81 -16.02
CA PHE A 387 8.26 14.73 -14.68
C PHE A 387 8.00 16.13 -14.14
N SER A 388 6.76 16.42 -13.74
CA SER A 388 6.41 17.74 -13.21
C SER A 388 7.13 18.06 -11.90
N TRP A 389 7.46 17.04 -11.09
CA TRP A 389 8.21 17.16 -9.84
C TRP A 389 9.63 17.71 -9.99
N ILE A 390 10.20 17.66 -11.20
CA ILE A 390 11.53 18.18 -11.52
C ILE A 390 11.45 19.23 -12.62
N PHE A 391 10.41 20.09 -12.57
CA PHE A 391 10.22 21.21 -13.47
C PHE A 391 10.09 20.79 -14.96
N GLY A 392 9.52 19.62 -15.23
CA GLY A 392 9.32 19.10 -16.58
C GLY A 392 10.60 18.57 -17.25
N ARG A 393 11.70 18.43 -16.51
CA ARG A 393 12.90 17.72 -17.01
C ARG A 393 12.55 16.27 -17.32
N GLU A 394 13.19 15.73 -18.36
CA GLU A 394 12.88 14.40 -18.88
C GLU A 394 13.76 13.31 -18.25
N ILE A 395 13.13 12.20 -17.88
CA ILE A 395 13.81 11.01 -17.36
C ILE A 395 13.44 9.81 -18.22
N ARG A 396 14.41 8.92 -18.41
CA ARG A 396 14.17 7.64 -19.06
C ARG A 396 13.30 6.75 -18.16
N ALA A 397 12.05 6.55 -18.55
CA ALA A 397 11.06 5.74 -17.85
C ALA A 397 10.44 4.70 -18.79
#